data_AF-A0A8T4WLQ2-F1
#
_entry.id   AF-A0A8T4WLQ2-F1
#
_cell.length_a   1.000
_cell.length_b   1.000
_cell.length_c   1.000
_cell.angle_alpha   90.00
_cell.angle_beta   90.00
_cell.angle_gamma   90.00
#
_symmetry.space_group_name_H-M   'P 1'
#
loop_
_entity.id
_entity.type
_entity.pdbx_description
1 polymer ?
#
loop_
_entity_poly.entity_id
_entity_poly.type
_entity_poly.pdbx_seq_one_letter_code
_entity_poly.pdbx_strand_id
1 'polypeptide(L)'
;MTMVLVLTLVSSIIPYALADETAPSIDPETVREVQIMGNSTGAEIRLLQLEKVVTIHIVQGENLLLLLANETDDTTSLEATLAQLELVLNEIQSAYENDSFSIETFIDLKTDATTLVTDFRTTIHTLVDNETAKTVRNQIQNITNMTIEELNLRIQSRIREYNNHQLQLIQGLFVSLNESLIAEYRNGNYSLGEIQQNISEAAQNMSTDELYEITLEIKEKNINRAAQVQQQVTDAVEGFQQRRQERLENRLNNIPEGVKDFVKEKMKQSMMDAMNNGNDFGGKPDDTPGGGGRP
;
A
#
# COMPACT_ATOMS: atom_id res chain seq x y z
N MET A 1 -18.04 -22.65 20.64
CA MET A 1 -17.04 -22.79 19.55
C MET A 1 -17.52 -22.18 18.22
N THR A 2 -18.83 -22.03 18.01
CA THR A 2 -19.46 -21.46 16.80
C THR A 2 -19.35 -19.93 16.66
N MET A 3 -19.43 -19.16 17.76
CA MET A 3 -19.41 -17.68 17.71
C MET A 3 -18.07 -17.08 17.25
N VAL A 4 -16.94 -17.61 17.73
CA VAL A 4 -15.60 -17.19 17.28
C VAL A 4 -15.39 -17.51 15.81
N LEU A 5 -15.96 -18.62 15.32
CA LEU A 5 -15.87 -19.05 13.93
C LEU A 5 -16.66 -18.12 13.01
N VAL A 6 -17.90 -17.73 13.37
CA VAL A 6 -18.71 -16.79 12.57
C VAL A 6 -18.12 -15.39 12.58
N LEU A 7 -17.62 -14.88 13.72
CA LEU A 7 -16.94 -13.58 13.77
C LEU A 7 -15.63 -13.56 12.97
N THR A 8 -14.84 -14.64 13.03
CA THR A 8 -13.62 -14.77 12.20
C THR A 8 -13.92 -14.97 10.72
N LEU A 9 -15.01 -15.66 10.39
CA LEU A 9 -15.48 -15.78 9.00
C LEU A 9 -16.01 -14.44 8.50
N VAL A 10 -16.84 -13.73 9.27
CA VAL A 10 -17.38 -12.41 8.90
C VAL A 10 -16.29 -11.33 8.82
N SER A 11 -15.29 -11.37 9.70
CA SER A 11 -14.11 -10.53 9.55
C SER A 11 -13.20 -10.96 8.39
N SER A 12 -13.28 -12.21 7.92
CA SER A 12 -12.61 -12.70 6.70
C SER A 12 -13.39 -12.44 5.39
N ILE A 13 -14.71 -12.21 5.44
CA ILE A 13 -15.56 -11.87 4.28
C ILE A 13 -15.14 -10.54 3.68
N ILE A 14 -14.81 -9.61 4.56
CA ILE A 14 -14.50 -8.25 4.19
C ILE A 14 -13.00 -8.10 4.44
N PRO A 15 -12.16 -8.11 3.39
CA PRO A 15 -10.84 -7.54 3.55
C PRO A 15 -11.08 -6.07 3.87
N TYR A 16 -11.05 -5.77 5.17
CA TYR A 16 -11.00 -4.41 5.64
C TYR A 16 -9.64 -3.87 5.24
N ALA A 17 -9.59 -2.61 4.83
CA ALA A 17 -8.32 -1.90 4.62
C ALA A 17 -7.63 -1.69 5.99
N LEU A 18 -7.12 -2.77 6.57
CA LEU A 18 -6.21 -2.76 7.70
C LEU A 18 -4.83 -2.50 7.09
N ALA A 19 -4.40 -1.25 7.15
CA ALA A 19 -3.04 -0.86 6.81
C ALA A 19 -2.11 -1.39 7.92
N ASP A 20 -1.18 -2.26 7.55
CA ASP A 20 -0.01 -2.61 8.35
C ASP A 20 1.20 -2.43 7.42
N GLU A 21 2.28 -1.86 7.95
CA GLU A 21 3.43 -1.34 7.19
C GLU A 21 4.61 -2.31 7.26
N THR A 22 4.80 -3.19 6.27
CA THR A 22 6.12 -3.86 6.07
C THR A 22 6.42 -4.18 4.60
N ALA A 23 7.72 -4.19 4.23
CA ALA A 23 8.23 -4.16 2.85
C ALA A 23 8.88 -5.53 2.45
N PRO A 24 9.20 -5.82 1.16
CA PRO A 24 8.53 -6.90 0.42
C PRO A 24 9.44 -7.96 -0.24
N SER A 25 8.83 -9.12 -0.55
CA SER A 25 9.06 -9.97 -1.73
C SER A 25 7.74 -10.74 -1.98
N ILE A 26 7.01 -10.52 -3.09
CA ILE A 26 5.53 -10.76 -3.22
C ILE A 26 4.91 -11.08 -1.87
N ASP A 27 4.84 -10.04 -1.07
CA ASP A 27 4.49 -10.16 0.33
C ASP A 27 3.06 -10.72 0.45
N PRO A 28 2.77 -11.65 1.36
CA PRO A 28 1.41 -11.88 1.85
C PRO A 28 0.58 -10.59 2.00
N GLU A 29 1.22 -9.47 2.33
CA GLU A 29 0.64 -8.12 2.33
C GLU A 29 0.14 -7.67 0.94
N THR A 30 0.90 -7.84 -0.15
CA THR A 30 0.45 -7.50 -1.51
C THR A 30 -0.76 -8.32 -1.94
N VAL A 31 -0.82 -9.62 -1.58
CA VAL A 31 -2.01 -10.45 -1.85
C VAL A 31 -3.22 -9.93 -1.07
N ARG A 32 -3.05 -9.54 0.19
CA ARG A 32 -4.11 -8.90 1.00
C ARG A 32 -4.51 -7.53 0.45
N GLU A 33 -3.57 -6.78 -0.12
CA GLU A 33 -3.83 -5.50 -0.73
C GLU A 33 -4.69 -5.65 -1.98
N VAL A 34 -4.31 -6.55 -2.88
CA VAL A 34 -5.06 -6.86 -4.10
C VAL A 34 -6.44 -7.43 -3.76
N GLN A 35 -6.59 -8.10 -2.61
CA GLN A 35 -7.88 -8.62 -2.19
C GLN A 35 -8.98 -7.56 -2.11
N ILE A 36 -8.68 -6.33 -1.66
CA ILE A 36 -9.67 -5.24 -1.63
C ILE A 36 -9.90 -4.64 -3.02
N MET A 37 -8.96 -4.78 -3.94
CA MET A 37 -8.96 -4.17 -5.27
C MET A 37 -9.88 -4.89 -6.27
N GLY A 38 -10.66 -5.88 -5.82
CA GLY A 38 -11.68 -6.54 -6.65
C GLY A 38 -12.80 -5.60 -7.13
N ASN A 39 -12.83 -4.34 -6.68
CA ASN A 39 -13.65 -3.26 -7.23
C ASN A 39 -12.85 -1.94 -7.30
N SER A 40 -13.37 -0.97 -8.06
CA SER A 40 -12.73 0.33 -8.28
C SER A 40 -12.49 1.12 -6.99
N THR A 41 -13.41 1.07 -6.02
CA THR A 41 -13.23 1.76 -4.73
C THR A 41 -12.07 1.19 -3.92
N GLY A 42 -11.93 -0.13 -3.86
CA GLY A 42 -10.84 -0.78 -3.13
C GLY A 42 -9.48 -0.56 -3.78
N ALA A 43 -9.45 -0.49 -5.10
CA ALA A 43 -8.30 -0.06 -5.86
C ALA A 43 -7.87 1.37 -5.59
N GLU A 44 -8.84 2.29 -5.60
CA GLU A 44 -8.63 3.69 -5.27
C GLU A 44 -8.01 3.84 -3.87
N ILE A 45 -8.50 3.08 -2.88
CA ILE A 45 -7.91 3.06 -1.53
C ILE A 45 -6.43 2.67 -1.59
N ARG A 46 -6.05 1.62 -2.33
CA ARG A 46 -4.66 1.16 -2.40
C ARG A 46 -3.75 2.15 -3.12
N LEU A 47 -4.22 2.79 -4.19
CA LEU A 47 -3.46 3.86 -4.85
C LEU A 47 -3.29 5.08 -3.94
N LEU A 48 -4.33 5.53 -3.23
CA LEU A 48 -4.23 6.64 -2.28
C LEU A 48 -3.27 6.33 -1.12
N GLN A 49 -3.26 5.08 -0.65
CA GLN A 49 -2.30 4.63 0.37
C GLN A 49 -0.86 4.67 -0.16
N LEU A 50 -0.64 4.24 -1.41
CA LEU A 50 0.66 4.32 -2.05
C LEU A 50 1.09 5.78 -2.28
N GLU A 51 0.20 6.63 -2.76
CA GLU A 51 0.39 8.09 -2.91
C GLU A 51 0.86 8.70 -1.59
N LYS A 52 0.17 8.37 -0.50
CA LYS A 52 0.53 8.82 0.85
C LYS A 52 1.95 8.39 1.24
N VAL A 53 2.31 7.12 1.04
CA VAL A 53 3.65 6.61 1.39
C VAL A 53 4.73 7.35 0.60
N VAL A 54 4.55 7.52 -0.71
CA VAL A 54 5.50 8.24 -1.57
C VAL A 54 5.61 9.72 -1.15
N THR A 55 4.48 10.39 -0.93
CA THR A 55 4.41 11.79 -0.50
C THR A 55 5.16 12.02 0.82
N ILE A 56 5.01 11.11 1.79
CA ILE A 56 5.72 11.20 3.07
C ILE A 56 7.23 11.22 2.84
N HIS A 57 7.77 10.33 2.01
CA HIS A 57 9.20 10.23 1.78
C HIS A 57 9.75 11.43 0.97
N ILE A 58 8.96 11.97 0.04
CA ILE A 58 9.31 13.21 -0.68
C ILE A 58 9.45 14.37 0.30
N VAL A 59 8.39 14.65 1.07
CA VAL A 59 8.38 15.73 2.06
C VAL A 59 9.53 15.56 3.06
N GLN A 60 9.77 14.32 3.50
CA GLN A 60 10.89 14.00 4.39
C GLN A 60 12.25 14.38 3.80
N GLY A 61 12.51 13.98 2.56
CA GLY A 61 13.77 14.26 1.92
C GLY A 61 13.97 15.72 1.57
N GLU A 62 12.92 16.42 1.11
CA GLU A 62 13.00 17.86 0.84
C GLU A 62 13.36 18.65 2.10
N ASN A 63 12.74 18.31 3.23
CA ASN A 63 13.09 18.93 4.51
C ASN A 63 14.53 18.60 4.93
N LEU A 64 14.98 17.37 4.70
CA LEU A 64 16.36 17.00 4.97
C LEU A 64 17.36 17.77 4.09
N LEU A 65 17.06 17.96 2.79
CA LEU A 65 17.89 18.77 1.90
C LEU A 65 18.02 20.22 2.39
N LEU A 66 16.94 20.81 2.91
CA LEU A 66 16.98 22.16 3.50
C LEU A 66 17.89 22.25 4.74
N LEU A 67 17.92 21.19 5.56
CA LEU A 67 18.79 21.12 6.73
C LEU A 67 20.26 20.95 6.33
N LEU A 68 20.52 20.08 5.36
CA LEU A 68 21.86 19.81 4.83
C LEU A 68 22.38 20.91 3.90
N ALA A 69 21.54 21.86 3.46
CA ALA A 69 21.93 22.93 2.53
C ALA A 69 23.06 23.84 3.05
N ASN A 70 23.28 23.87 4.36
CA ASN A 70 24.36 24.63 4.99
C ASN A 70 25.60 23.78 5.31
N GLU A 71 25.52 22.47 5.08
CA GLU A 71 26.61 21.52 5.27
C GLU A 71 27.32 21.27 3.93
N THR A 72 28.58 20.82 3.97
CA THR A 72 29.37 20.55 2.74
C THR A 72 29.09 19.17 2.14
N ASP A 73 27.98 18.55 2.53
CA ASP A 73 27.67 17.17 2.18
C ASP A 73 27.14 17.07 0.75
N ASP A 74 27.57 16.01 0.04
CA ASP A 74 27.07 15.72 -1.30
C ASP A 74 25.67 15.09 -1.24
N THR A 75 24.65 15.90 -1.48
CA THR A 75 23.25 15.49 -1.49
C THR A 75 22.77 14.91 -2.82
N THR A 76 23.64 14.79 -3.83
CA THR A 76 23.27 14.41 -5.21
C THR A 76 22.44 13.13 -5.28
N SER A 77 22.81 12.10 -4.51
CA SER A 77 22.10 10.83 -4.51
C SER A 77 20.70 10.95 -3.90
N LEU A 78 20.53 11.78 -2.87
CA LEU A 78 19.22 12.05 -2.26
C LEU A 78 18.34 12.85 -3.22
N GLU A 79 18.87 13.91 -3.84
CA GLU A 79 18.16 14.71 -4.86
C GLU A 79 17.68 13.82 -6.01
N ALA A 80 18.50 12.88 -6.48
CA ALA A 80 18.14 11.96 -7.56
C ALA A 80 17.04 10.98 -7.15
N THR A 81 17.09 10.43 -5.94
CA THR A 81 16.03 9.54 -5.42
C THR A 81 14.71 10.27 -5.25
N LEU A 82 14.74 11.51 -4.76
CA LEU A 82 13.54 12.35 -4.62
C LEU A 82 12.90 12.67 -5.97
N ALA A 83 13.69 13.07 -6.96
CA ALA A 83 13.19 13.32 -8.31
C ALA A 83 12.55 12.04 -8.93
N GLN A 84 13.09 10.86 -8.64
CA GLN A 84 12.47 9.60 -9.07
C GLN A 84 11.18 9.28 -8.33
N LEU A 85 11.10 9.56 -7.02
CA LEU A 85 9.87 9.43 -6.25
C LEU A 85 8.77 10.37 -6.76
N GLU A 86 9.12 11.60 -7.16
CA GLU A 86 8.19 12.53 -7.80
C GLU A 86 7.63 12.00 -9.13
N LEU A 87 8.48 11.36 -9.97
CA LEU A 87 8.02 10.71 -11.19
C LEU A 87 7.01 9.59 -10.88
N VAL A 88 7.30 8.75 -9.87
CA VAL A 88 6.37 7.70 -9.42
C VAL A 88 5.08 8.30 -8.86
N LEU A 89 5.15 9.41 -8.10
CA LEU A 89 3.98 10.10 -7.58
C LEU A 89 3.07 10.59 -8.71
N ASN A 90 3.64 11.19 -9.75
CA ASN A 90 2.90 11.65 -10.92
C ASN A 90 2.22 10.49 -11.67
N GLU A 91 2.87 9.33 -11.77
CA GLU A 91 2.28 8.13 -12.36
C GLU A 91 1.12 7.59 -11.51
N ILE A 92 1.24 7.59 -10.18
CA ILE A 92 0.15 7.21 -9.26
C ILE A 92 -1.07 8.13 -9.45
N GLN A 93 -0.84 9.45 -9.48
CA GLN A 93 -1.91 10.44 -9.67
C GLN A 93 -2.55 10.34 -11.07
N SER A 94 -1.74 10.08 -12.10
CA SER A 94 -2.25 9.88 -13.47
C SER A 94 -3.09 8.61 -13.62
N ALA A 95 -2.75 7.53 -12.89
CA ALA A 95 -3.52 6.29 -12.89
C ALA A 95 -4.92 6.49 -12.30
N TYR A 96 -5.07 7.44 -11.37
CA TYR A 96 -6.34 7.84 -10.79
C TYR A 96 -7.19 8.65 -11.78
N GLU A 97 -6.61 9.69 -12.39
CA GLU A 97 -7.36 10.64 -13.23
C GLU A 97 -7.95 10.02 -14.51
N ASN A 98 -7.31 8.97 -15.02
CA ASN A 98 -7.70 8.35 -16.29
C ASN A 98 -8.55 7.09 -16.14
N ASP A 99 -8.96 6.72 -14.91
CA ASP A 99 -9.60 5.44 -14.59
C ASP A 99 -8.85 4.21 -15.17
N SER A 100 -7.55 4.37 -15.46
CA SER A 100 -6.70 3.37 -16.12
C SER A 100 -6.01 2.45 -15.12
N PHE A 101 -6.47 2.47 -13.88
CA PHE A 101 -5.93 1.68 -12.79
C PHE A 101 -6.16 0.17 -13.05
N SER A 102 -5.11 -0.63 -12.86
CA SER A 102 -5.16 -2.09 -12.88
C SER A 102 -4.29 -2.68 -11.76
N ILE A 103 -4.51 -3.96 -11.44
CA ILE A 103 -3.68 -4.70 -10.47
C ILE A 103 -2.20 -4.70 -10.93
N GLU A 104 -1.96 -4.83 -12.23
CA GLU A 104 -0.64 -4.69 -12.84
C GLU A 104 -0.03 -3.33 -12.51
N THR A 105 -0.73 -2.25 -12.83
CA THR A 105 -0.28 -0.87 -12.56
C THR A 105 0.03 -0.66 -11.08
N PHE A 106 -0.78 -1.19 -10.17
CA PHE A 106 -0.52 -1.06 -8.73
C PHE A 106 0.74 -1.82 -8.30
N ILE A 107 0.90 -3.09 -8.71
CA ILE A 107 2.09 -3.89 -8.37
C ILE A 107 3.36 -3.24 -8.94
N ASP A 108 3.26 -2.74 -10.17
CA ASP A 108 4.29 -2.01 -10.88
C ASP A 108 4.76 -0.76 -10.10
N LEU A 109 3.82 0.12 -9.74
CA LEU A 109 4.10 1.35 -9.01
C LEU A 109 4.54 1.08 -7.56
N LYS A 110 3.92 0.10 -6.88
CA LYS A 110 4.30 -0.30 -5.52
C LYS A 110 5.75 -0.78 -5.48
N THR A 111 6.15 -1.58 -6.46
CA THR A 111 7.52 -2.10 -6.53
C THR A 111 8.53 -0.97 -6.73
N ASP A 112 8.27 -0.10 -7.71
CA ASP A 112 9.13 1.06 -7.99
C ASP A 112 9.24 1.98 -6.76
N ALA A 113 8.12 2.32 -6.12
CA ALA A 113 8.09 3.10 -4.89
C ALA A 113 8.88 2.43 -3.77
N THR A 114 8.74 1.12 -3.59
CA THR A 114 9.44 0.40 -2.51
C THR A 114 10.95 0.38 -2.72
N THR A 115 11.40 0.15 -3.95
CA THR A 115 12.84 0.22 -4.29
C THR A 115 13.38 1.62 -3.98
N LEU A 116 12.71 2.67 -4.46
CA LEU A 116 13.14 4.05 -4.23
C LEU A 116 13.11 4.46 -2.75
N VAL A 117 12.11 4.00 -1.99
CA VAL A 117 12.05 4.22 -0.53
C VAL A 117 13.21 3.50 0.18
N THR A 118 13.62 2.34 -0.31
CA THR A 118 14.78 1.61 0.22
C THR A 118 16.09 2.35 -0.08
N ASP A 119 16.25 2.83 -1.31
CA ASP A 119 17.40 3.65 -1.72
C ASP A 119 17.45 4.97 -0.93
N PHE A 120 16.30 5.59 -0.68
CA PHE A 120 16.16 6.77 0.16
C PHE A 120 16.65 6.51 1.58
N ARG A 121 16.17 5.44 2.23
CA ARG A 121 16.60 5.08 3.60
C ARG A 121 18.10 4.82 3.66
N THR A 122 18.62 4.08 2.69
CA THR A 122 20.07 3.80 2.58
C THR A 122 20.87 5.09 2.45
N THR A 123 20.42 6.00 1.57
CA THR A 123 21.08 7.29 1.34
C THR A 123 21.07 8.15 2.61
N ILE A 124 19.94 8.24 3.30
CA ILE A 124 19.86 8.99 4.56
C ILE A 124 20.83 8.45 5.61
N HIS A 125 20.93 7.12 5.75
CA HIS A 125 21.86 6.51 6.70
C HIS A 125 23.34 6.82 6.41
N THR A 126 23.68 7.14 5.17
CA THR A 126 25.03 7.57 4.80
C THR A 126 25.27 9.07 4.98
N LEU A 127 24.21 9.88 4.90
CA LEU A 127 24.30 11.34 4.96
C LEU A 127 24.16 11.90 6.38
N VAL A 128 23.47 11.18 7.27
CA VAL A 128 23.05 11.74 8.56
C VAL A 128 23.40 10.79 9.69
N ASP A 129 24.06 11.30 10.73
CA ASP A 129 24.31 10.53 11.94
C ASP A 129 23.01 10.26 12.74
N ASN A 130 23.08 9.34 13.71
CA ASN A 130 21.91 8.93 14.48
C ASN A 130 21.29 10.06 15.33
N GLU A 131 22.05 11.10 15.67
CA GLU A 131 21.57 12.23 16.49
C GLU A 131 20.82 13.24 15.62
N THR A 132 21.40 13.58 14.48
CA THR A 132 20.79 14.44 13.47
C THR A 132 19.54 13.79 12.90
N ALA A 133 19.55 12.47 12.65
CA ALA A 133 18.39 11.72 12.20
C ALA A 133 17.20 11.79 13.19
N LYS A 134 17.45 11.82 14.50
CA LYS A 134 16.39 11.98 15.52
C LYS A 134 15.81 13.39 15.52
N THR A 135 16.66 14.41 15.39
CA THR A 135 16.25 15.81 15.33
C THR A 135 15.40 16.08 14.10
N VAL A 136 15.87 15.60 12.94
CA VAL A 136 15.17 15.61 11.66
C VAL A 136 13.81 14.93 11.79
N ARG A 137 13.74 13.73 12.37
CA ARG A 137 12.48 12.97 12.56
C ARG A 137 11.42 13.76 13.32
N ASN A 138 11.78 14.42 14.42
CA ASN A 138 10.83 15.18 15.25
C ASN A 138 10.31 16.44 14.53
N GLN A 139 11.17 17.14 13.79
CA GLN A 139 10.78 18.35 13.05
C GLN A 139 9.86 18.01 11.87
N ILE A 140 10.21 16.94 11.16
CA ILE A 140 9.49 16.45 9.99
C ILE A 140 8.11 15.89 10.35
N GLN A 141 7.95 15.26 11.51
CA GLN A 141 6.71 14.57 11.86
C GLN A 141 5.50 15.52 11.88
N ASN A 142 5.68 16.75 12.36
CA ASN A 142 4.61 17.75 12.38
C ASN A 142 4.24 18.27 10.98
N ILE A 143 5.24 18.54 10.14
CA ILE A 143 5.04 19.00 8.75
C ILE A 143 4.36 17.91 7.93
N THR A 144 4.86 16.68 8.06
CA THR A 144 4.31 15.51 7.37
C THR A 144 2.84 15.30 7.73
N ASN A 145 2.48 15.42 9.01
CA ASN A 145 1.10 15.27 9.47
C ASN A 145 0.15 16.29 8.84
N MET A 146 0.59 17.55 8.68
CA MET A 146 -0.20 18.59 8.00
C MET A 146 -0.36 18.30 6.51
N THR A 147 0.72 17.90 5.83
CA THR A 147 0.70 17.65 4.38
C THR A 147 -0.17 16.46 3.99
N ILE A 148 -0.23 15.42 4.81
CA ILE A 148 -0.99 14.20 4.49
C ILE A 148 -2.41 14.18 5.05
N GLU A 149 -2.87 15.24 5.71
CA GLU A 149 -4.21 15.29 6.33
C GLU A 149 -5.32 15.12 5.29
N GLU A 150 -5.21 15.79 4.14
CA GLU A 150 -6.16 15.65 3.04
C GLU A 150 -6.20 14.22 2.49
N LEU A 151 -5.03 13.60 2.28
CA LEU A 151 -4.94 12.20 1.84
C LEU A 151 -5.56 11.25 2.87
N ASN A 152 -5.35 11.49 4.17
CA ASN A 152 -5.98 10.70 5.22
C ASN A 152 -7.51 10.80 5.17
N LEU A 153 -8.05 12.01 4.98
CA LEU A 153 -9.50 12.21 4.86
C LEU A 153 -10.07 11.51 3.61
N ARG A 154 -9.38 11.62 2.47
CA ARG A 154 -9.76 10.91 1.22
C ARG A 154 -9.75 9.40 1.42
N ILE A 155 -8.67 8.84 1.97
CA ILE A 155 -8.54 7.41 2.28
C ILE A 155 -9.68 6.96 3.22
N GLN A 156 -9.93 7.68 4.32
CA GLN A 156 -10.99 7.33 5.27
C GLN A 156 -12.38 7.35 4.64
N SER A 157 -12.65 8.33 3.79
CA SER A 157 -13.91 8.44 3.05
C SER A 157 -14.13 7.24 2.13
N ARG A 158 -13.10 6.87 1.34
CA ARG A 158 -13.16 5.69 0.46
C ARG A 158 -13.25 4.37 1.22
N ILE A 159 -12.54 4.23 2.34
CA ILE A 159 -12.68 3.07 3.22
C ILE A 159 -14.12 2.95 3.72
N ARG A 160 -14.76 4.05 4.11
CA ARG A 160 -16.17 4.05 4.56
C ARG A 160 -17.10 3.64 3.43
N GLU A 161 -16.90 4.16 2.23
CA GLU A 161 -17.66 3.80 1.04
C GLU A 161 -17.53 2.31 0.70
N TYR A 162 -16.29 1.81 0.64
CA TYR A 162 -15.99 0.40 0.40
C TYR A 162 -16.65 -0.48 1.47
N ASN A 163 -16.49 -0.16 2.75
CA ASN A 163 -17.10 -0.90 3.84
C ASN A 163 -18.63 -0.87 3.78
N ASN A 164 -19.24 0.26 3.39
CA ASN A 164 -20.69 0.35 3.23
C ASN A 164 -21.19 -0.63 2.16
N HIS A 165 -20.49 -0.72 1.03
CA HIS A 165 -20.81 -1.70 -0.01
C HIS A 165 -20.68 -3.13 0.48
N GLN A 166 -19.62 -3.43 1.24
CA GLN A 166 -19.43 -4.77 1.81
C GLN A 166 -20.51 -5.12 2.86
N LEU A 167 -20.95 -4.14 3.64
CA LEU A 167 -22.06 -4.32 4.60
C LEU A 167 -23.40 -4.59 3.90
N GLN A 168 -23.66 -3.96 2.75
CA GLN A 168 -24.85 -4.27 1.93
C GLN A 168 -24.84 -5.72 1.44
N LEU A 169 -23.68 -6.26 1.06
CA LEU A 169 -23.56 -7.67 0.69
C LEU A 169 -23.87 -8.60 1.88
N ILE A 170 -23.40 -8.26 3.08
CA ILE A 170 -23.72 -9.01 4.30
C ILE A 170 -25.21 -8.91 4.64
N GLN A 171 -25.83 -7.74 4.45
CA GLN A 171 -27.26 -7.60 4.67
C GLN A 171 -28.09 -8.59 3.85
N GLY A 172 -27.69 -8.84 2.61
CA GLY A 172 -28.33 -9.85 1.76
C GLY A 172 -28.27 -11.26 2.34
N LEU A 173 -27.31 -11.56 3.23
CA LEU A 173 -27.15 -12.86 3.90
C LEU A 173 -27.91 -12.95 5.21
N PHE A 174 -28.11 -11.83 5.90
CA PHE A 174 -28.80 -11.76 7.19
C PHE A 174 -30.11 -10.99 7.05
N VAL A 175 -31.22 -11.71 6.84
CA VAL A 175 -32.57 -11.13 6.68
C VAL A 175 -32.98 -10.24 7.88
N SER A 176 -32.41 -10.49 9.06
CA SER A 176 -32.66 -9.72 10.29
C SER A 176 -31.79 -8.47 10.47
N LEU A 177 -30.81 -8.20 9.58
CA LEU A 177 -30.00 -6.98 9.66
C LEU A 177 -30.84 -5.77 9.26
N ASN A 178 -31.06 -4.89 10.23
CA ASN A 178 -31.84 -3.68 10.08
C ASN A 178 -31.21 -2.73 9.02
N GLU A 179 -31.96 -2.42 7.95
CA GLU A 179 -31.57 -1.45 6.91
C GLU A 179 -31.14 -0.10 7.48
N SER A 180 -31.75 0.33 8.59
CA SER A 180 -31.38 1.60 9.23
C SER A 180 -29.94 1.58 9.74
N LEU A 181 -29.42 0.42 10.17
CA LEU A 181 -28.08 0.30 10.74
C LEU A 181 -26.98 0.64 9.72
N ILE A 182 -27.14 0.19 8.47
CA ILE A 182 -26.19 0.45 7.37
C ILE A 182 -26.26 1.90 6.91
N ALA A 183 -27.47 2.48 6.90
CA ALA A 183 -27.66 3.91 6.63
C ALA A 183 -26.98 4.79 7.69
N GLU A 184 -27.11 4.43 8.97
CA GLU A 184 -26.48 5.16 10.07
C GLU A 184 -24.94 5.03 10.06
N TYR A 185 -24.38 3.87 9.66
CA TYR A 185 -22.94 3.73 9.39
C TYR A 185 -22.46 4.69 8.30
N ARG A 186 -23.20 4.77 7.19
CA ARG A 186 -22.88 5.68 6.07
C ARG A 186 -22.85 7.14 6.54
N ASN A 187 -23.80 7.51 7.39
CA ASN A 187 -23.90 8.86 7.96
C ASN A 187 -22.84 9.16 9.03
N GLY A 188 -22.08 8.14 9.47
CA GLY A 188 -21.04 8.28 10.50
C GLY A 188 -21.57 8.26 11.93
N ASN A 189 -22.84 7.86 12.12
CA ASN A 189 -23.46 7.75 13.43
C ASN A 189 -23.13 6.41 14.12
N TYR A 190 -22.64 5.44 13.35
CA TYR A 190 -22.11 4.16 13.85
C TYR A 190 -20.69 3.93 13.32
N SER A 191 -19.85 3.39 14.19
CA SER A 191 -18.54 2.83 13.83
C SER A 191 -18.68 1.42 13.26
N LEU A 192 -17.66 0.98 12.52
CA LEU A 192 -17.64 -0.38 11.98
C LEU A 192 -17.69 -1.45 13.09
N GLY A 193 -17.04 -1.20 14.23
CA GLY A 193 -17.06 -2.12 15.37
C GLY A 193 -18.47 -2.31 15.94
N GLU A 194 -19.26 -1.24 16.03
CA GLU A 194 -20.65 -1.34 16.46
C GLU A 194 -21.50 -2.12 15.45
N ILE A 195 -21.25 -1.96 14.14
CA ILE A 195 -21.93 -2.76 13.12
C ILE A 195 -21.57 -4.26 13.25
N GLN A 196 -20.29 -4.57 13.44
CA GLN A 196 -19.82 -5.95 13.64
C GLN A 196 -20.45 -6.60 14.87
N GLN A 197 -20.62 -5.83 15.96
CA GLN A 197 -21.32 -6.30 17.15
C GLN A 197 -22.78 -6.62 16.84
N ASN A 198 -23.49 -5.74 16.14
CA ASN A 198 -24.89 -5.98 15.75
C ASN A 198 -25.04 -7.21 14.85
N ILE A 199 -24.12 -7.42 13.89
CA ILE A 199 -24.08 -8.64 13.07
C ILE A 199 -23.88 -9.88 13.95
N SER A 200 -22.97 -9.80 14.93
CA SER A 200 -22.72 -10.90 15.86
C SER A 200 -23.95 -11.22 16.72
N GLU A 201 -24.68 -10.22 17.20
CA GLU A 201 -25.90 -10.40 17.98
C GLU A 201 -27.03 -10.97 17.10
N ALA A 202 -27.16 -10.51 15.86
CA ALA A 202 -28.09 -11.07 14.89
C ALA A 202 -27.81 -12.56 14.66
N ALA A 203 -26.54 -12.92 14.44
CA ALA A 203 -26.10 -14.30 14.25
C ALA A 203 -26.42 -15.19 15.47
N GLN A 204 -26.26 -14.70 16.70
CA GLN A 204 -26.57 -15.47 17.91
C GLN A 204 -28.05 -15.86 18.02
N ASN A 205 -28.94 -15.10 17.40
CA ASN A 205 -30.38 -15.34 17.44
C ASN A 205 -30.89 -16.24 16.31
N MET A 206 -30.01 -16.70 15.41
CA MET A 206 -30.36 -17.58 14.30
C MET A 206 -30.32 -19.05 14.70
N SER A 207 -31.07 -19.89 13.99
CA SER A 207 -30.98 -21.34 14.17
C SER A 207 -29.62 -21.87 13.72
N THR A 208 -29.26 -23.07 14.20
CA THR A 208 -27.99 -23.71 13.81
C THR A 208 -27.92 -23.99 12.31
N ASP A 209 -29.05 -24.37 11.69
CA ASP A 209 -29.12 -24.67 10.26
C ASP A 209 -28.96 -23.40 9.42
N GLU A 210 -29.63 -22.30 9.79
CA GLU A 210 -29.46 -21.00 9.11
C GLU A 210 -28.03 -20.47 9.20
N LEU A 211 -27.41 -20.58 10.38
CA LEU A 211 -26.00 -20.21 10.57
C LEU A 211 -25.05 -21.05 9.74
N TYR A 212 -25.35 -22.34 9.58
CA TYR A 212 -24.55 -23.25 8.78
C TYR A 212 -24.59 -22.88 7.31
N GLU A 213 -25.78 -22.64 6.75
CA GLU A 213 -25.96 -22.22 5.35
C GLU A 213 -25.24 -20.90 5.05
N ILE A 214 -25.42 -19.88 5.91
CA ILE A 214 -24.73 -18.60 5.78
C ILE A 214 -23.21 -18.79 5.83
N THR A 215 -22.73 -19.62 6.75
CA THR A 215 -21.29 -19.91 6.88
C THR A 215 -20.72 -20.60 5.64
N LEU A 216 -21.47 -21.54 5.05
CA LEU A 216 -21.07 -22.20 3.80
C LEU A 216 -21.00 -21.21 2.64
N GLU A 217 -22.03 -20.39 2.46
CA GLU A 217 -22.07 -19.39 1.39
C GLU A 217 -20.90 -18.39 1.50
N ILE A 218 -20.62 -17.93 2.72
CA ILE A 218 -19.48 -17.07 3.02
C ILE A 218 -18.16 -17.76 2.66
N LYS A 219 -17.99 -19.00 3.10
CA LYS A 219 -16.75 -19.75 2.89
C LYS A 219 -16.50 -20.00 1.41
N GLU A 220 -17.53 -20.34 0.64
CA GLU A 220 -17.45 -20.52 -0.80
C GLU A 220 -17.05 -19.22 -1.51
N LYS A 221 -17.72 -18.11 -1.19
CA LYS A 221 -17.37 -16.78 -1.73
C LYS A 221 -15.91 -16.40 -1.42
N ASN A 222 -15.43 -16.69 -0.22
CA ASN A 222 -14.05 -16.39 0.18
C ASN A 222 -13.02 -17.23 -0.57
N ILE A 223 -13.27 -18.53 -0.74
CA ILE A 223 -12.39 -19.42 -1.50
C ILE A 223 -12.31 -18.96 -2.97
N ASN A 224 -13.45 -18.68 -3.59
CA ASN A 224 -13.50 -18.21 -4.97
C ASN A 224 -12.79 -16.86 -5.15
N ARG A 225 -13.00 -15.92 -4.23
CA ARG A 225 -12.31 -14.62 -4.22
C ARG A 225 -10.80 -14.79 -4.04
N ALA A 226 -10.35 -15.63 -3.11
CA ALA A 226 -8.94 -15.88 -2.88
C ALA A 226 -8.26 -16.49 -4.12
N ALA A 227 -8.91 -17.46 -4.78
CA ALA A 227 -8.42 -18.05 -6.01
C ALA A 227 -8.33 -17.01 -7.15
N GLN A 228 -9.35 -16.16 -7.29
CA GLN A 228 -9.35 -15.09 -8.29
C GLN A 228 -8.23 -14.08 -8.05
N VAL A 229 -8.05 -13.62 -6.80
CA VAL A 229 -6.99 -12.68 -6.43
C VAL A 229 -5.62 -13.29 -6.70
N GLN A 230 -5.42 -14.55 -6.34
CA GLN A 230 -4.17 -15.26 -6.61
C GLN A 230 -3.87 -15.31 -8.11
N GLN A 231 -4.87 -15.62 -8.93
CA GLN A 231 -4.72 -15.62 -10.38
C GLN A 231 -4.37 -14.22 -10.91
N GLN A 232 -5.08 -13.18 -10.47
CA GLN A 232 -4.83 -11.80 -10.90
C GLN A 232 -3.43 -11.32 -10.52
N VAL A 233 -2.91 -11.70 -9.35
CA VAL A 233 -1.53 -11.39 -8.95
C VAL A 233 -0.54 -12.16 -9.82
N THR A 234 -0.79 -13.44 -10.09
CA THR A 234 0.06 -14.25 -10.95
C THR A 234 0.13 -13.69 -12.37
N ASP A 235 -1.02 -13.35 -12.96
CA ASP A 235 -1.11 -12.73 -14.28
C ASP A 235 -0.40 -11.37 -14.29
N ALA A 236 -0.57 -10.58 -13.23
CA ALA A 236 0.07 -9.28 -13.15
C ALA A 236 1.60 -9.36 -13.00
N VAL A 237 2.13 -10.44 -12.45
CA VAL A 237 3.59 -10.67 -12.39
C VAL A 237 4.12 -11.15 -13.74
N GLU A 238 3.29 -11.77 -14.57
CA GLU A 238 3.64 -12.08 -15.94
C GLU A 238 3.87 -10.78 -16.73
N GLY A 239 4.99 -10.70 -17.46
CA GLY A 239 5.38 -9.49 -18.19
C GLY A 239 5.87 -8.32 -17.31
N PHE A 240 5.91 -8.47 -15.98
CA PHE A 240 6.35 -7.40 -15.06
C PHE A 240 7.71 -6.81 -15.44
N GLN A 241 8.70 -7.66 -15.76
CA GLN A 241 10.04 -7.19 -16.11
C GLN A 241 10.04 -6.34 -17.37
N GLN A 242 9.27 -6.72 -18.39
CA GLN A 242 9.13 -5.94 -19.61
C GLN A 242 8.47 -4.59 -19.33
N ARG A 243 7.33 -4.59 -18.61
CA ARG A 243 6.64 -3.34 -18.26
C ARG A 243 7.52 -2.41 -17.42
N ARG A 244 8.29 -2.98 -16.48
CA ARG A 244 9.26 -2.24 -15.67
C ARG A 244 10.34 -1.59 -16.54
N GLN A 245 10.91 -2.33 -17.49
CA GLN A 245 11.89 -1.77 -18.42
C GLN A 245 11.28 -0.63 -19.25
N GLU A 246 10.10 -0.83 -19.83
CA GLU A 246 9.39 0.19 -20.61
C GLU A 246 9.12 1.45 -19.77
N ARG A 247 8.68 1.30 -18.51
CA ARG A 247 8.49 2.44 -17.60
C ARG A 247 9.79 3.18 -17.30
N LEU A 248 10.87 2.45 -16.98
CA LEU A 248 12.16 3.08 -16.70
C LEU A 248 12.71 3.80 -17.95
N GLU A 249 12.55 3.23 -19.14
CA GLU A 249 12.90 3.90 -20.41
C GLU A 249 12.04 5.15 -20.63
N ASN A 250 10.74 5.08 -20.36
CA ASN A 250 9.86 6.24 -20.43
C ASN A 250 10.28 7.33 -19.43
N ARG A 251 10.65 6.98 -18.20
CA ARG A 251 11.14 7.95 -17.20
C ARG A 251 12.46 8.59 -17.65
N LEU A 252 13.40 7.81 -18.21
CA LEU A 252 14.65 8.32 -18.77
C LEU A 252 14.42 9.35 -19.89
N ASN A 253 13.46 9.07 -20.77
CA ASN A 253 13.13 9.95 -21.89
C ASN A 253 12.36 11.20 -21.47
N ASN A 254 11.73 11.18 -20.29
CA ASN A 254 10.88 12.26 -19.78
C ASN A 254 11.42 12.88 -18.48
N ILE A 255 12.74 12.86 -18.26
CA ILE A 255 13.34 13.56 -17.11
C ILE A 255 13.04 15.07 -17.22
N PRO A 256 12.48 15.72 -16.19
CA PRO A 256 12.10 17.13 -16.26
C PRO A 256 13.30 18.05 -16.55
N GLU A 257 13.11 19.05 -17.40
CA GLU A 257 14.17 20.00 -17.78
C GLU A 257 14.76 20.75 -16.58
N GLY A 258 13.97 21.00 -15.54
CA GLY A 258 14.37 21.73 -14.33
C GLY A 258 15.31 20.97 -13.38
N VAL A 259 15.55 19.67 -13.58
CA VAL A 259 16.49 18.89 -12.77
C VAL A 259 17.94 19.29 -13.09
N LYS A 260 18.79 19.47 -12.07
CA LYS A 260 20.21 19.81 -12.24
C LYS A 260 20.95 18.70 -13.01
N ASP A 261 21.89 19.06 -13.89
CA ASP A 261 22.54 18.08 -14.80
C ASP A 261 23.21 16.91 -14.07
N PHE A 262 23.91 17.16 -12.96
CA PHE A 262 24.54 16.09 -12.19
C PHE A 262 23.52 15.16 -11.51
N VAL A 263 22.34 15.68 -11.12
CA VAL A 263 21.21 14.87 -10.62
C VAL A 263 20.61 14.06 -11.76
N LYS A 264 20.44 14.64 -12.95
CA LYS A 264 19.96 13.92 -14.15
C LYS A 264 20.88 12.74 -14.48
N GLU A 265 22.20 12.93 -14.48
CA GLU A 265 23.14 11.84 -14.74
C GLU A 265 23.07 10.76 -13.65
N LYS A 266 22.90 11.14 -12.37
CA LYS A 266 22.71 10.17 -11.28
C LYS A 266 21.40 9.38 -11.43
N MET A 267 20.30 10.04 -11.81
CA MET A 267 19.03 9.37 -12.12
C MET A 267 19.20 8.38 -13.27
N LYS A 268 19.86 8.80 -14.37
CA LYS A 268 20.12 7.91 -15.52
C LYS A 268 20.90 6.68 -15.11
N GLN A 269 21.97 6.86 -14.35
CA GLN A 269 22.79 5.75 -13.86
C GLN A 269 21.94 4.79 -13.00
N SER A 270 21.19 5.31 -12.02
CA SER A 270 20.33 4.52 -11.15
C SER A 270 19.27 3.72 -11.92
N MET A 271 18.62 4.32 -12.92
CA MET A 271 17.63 3.63 -13.75
C MET A 271 18.28 2.57 -14.64
N MET A 272 19.45 2.84 -15.22
CA MET A 272 20.20 1.83 -16.00
C MET A 272 20.66 0.66 -15.13
N ASP A 273 21.14 0.93 -13.92
CA ASP A 273 21.51 -0.12 -12.95
C ASP A 273 20.29 -0.97 -12.58
N ALA A 274 19.13 -0.34 -12.39
CA ALA A 274 17.86 -1.03 -12.11
C ALA A 274 17.39 -1.91 -13.27
N MET A 275 17.61 -1.50 -14.53
CA MET A 275 17.33 -2.31 -15.71
C MET A 275 18.30 -3.51 -15.82
N ASN A 276 19.58 -3.28 -15.55
CA ASN A 276 20.63 -4.31 -15.68
C ASN A 276 20.57 -5.37 -14.57
N ASN A 277 20.10 -4.99 -13.37
CA ASN A 277 19.94 -5.89 -12.23
C ASN A 277 18.61 -6.67 -12.23
N GLY A 278 17.95 -6.80 -13.39
CA GLY A 278 16.63 -7.46 -13.56
C GLY A 278 16.54 -8.94 -13.14
N ASN A 279 17.62 -9.54 -12.61
CA ASN A 279 17.67 -10.94 -12.19
C ASN A 279 17.45 -11.18 -10.69
N ASP A 280 17.47 -10.15 -9.84
CA ASP A 280 17.43 -10.37 -8.38
C ASP A 280 16.06 -10.09 -7.75
N PHE A 281 15.07 -10.86 -8.20
CA PHE A 281 13.86 -11.11 -7.41
C PHE A 281 14.15 -12.26 -6.42
N GLY A 282 15.14 -12.13 -5.53
CA GLY A 282 15.42 -13.22 -4.58
C GLY A 282 16.68 -13.16 -3.70
N GLY A 283 17.59 -12.22 -3.90
CA GLY A 283 18.80 -12.08 -3.09
C GLY A 283 18.50 -11.57 -1.69
N LYS A 284 18.24 -12.48 -0.74
CA LYS A 284 18.46 -12.17 0.68
C LYS A 284 19.91 -11.67 0.81
N PRO A 285 20.16 -10.54 1.48
CA PRO A 285 21.48 -10.34 2.05
C PRO A 285 21.73 -11.50 3.03
N ASP A 286 22.81 -12.22 2.78
CA ASP A 286 23.22 -13.41 3.53
C ASP A 286 23.72 -12.95 4.91
N ASP A 287 22.79 -12.66 5.82
CA ASP A 287 23.08 -12.40 7.23
C ASP A 287 23.36 -13.72 7.96
N THR A 288 24.50 -14.32 7.65
CA THR A 288 25.11 -15.31 8.54
C THR A 288 26.59 -15.03 8.78
N PRO A 289 26.94 -14.21 9.78
CA PRO A 289 28.25 -14.31 10.41
C PRO A 289 28.16 -15.22 11.65
N GLY A 290 28.82 -16.38 11.56
CA GLY A 290 29.48 -16.97 12.73
C GLY A 290 28.83 -18.23 13.31
N GLY A 291 29.17 -19.37 12.72
CA GLY A 291 29.19 -20.63 13.44
C GLY A 291 30.21 -20.61 14.59
N GLY A 292 29.78 -21.10 15.74
CA GLY A 292 30.60 -21.45 16.90
C GLY A 292 29.66 -22.09 17.92
N GLY A 293 29.47 -23.40 17.87
CA GLY A 293 30.43 -24.33 18.47
C GLY A 293 29.93 -24.67 19.88
N ARG A 294 28.94 -25.56 19.96
CA ARG A 294 28.61 -26.31 21.18
C ARG A 294 29.69 -27.37 21.40
N PRO A 295 29.97 -27.70 22.67
CA PRO A 295 29.43 -28.94 23.21
C PRO A 295 28.17 -28.72 24.05
#